data_AF-A0AA86RTN4-F1
#
_entry.id   AF-A0AA86RTN4-F1
#
_cell.length_a   1.000
_cell.length_b   1.000
_cell.length_c   1.000
_cell.angle_alpha   90.00
_cell.angle_beta   90.00
_cell.angle_gamma   90.00
#
_symmetry.space_group_name_H-M   'P 1'
#
loop_
_entity.id
_entity.type
_entity.pdbx_description
1 polymer ?
#
loop_
_entity_poly.entity_id
_entity_poly.type
_entity_poly.pdbx_seq_one_letter_code
_entity_poly.pdbx_strand_id
1 'polypeptide(L)'
;MGFEWSAGKFFSFYYFMLICLIYYTLYGMMIAALTPTLQIASICNSFFLTVWSMFAGFVIPRTRIPVWWRWYYWLAPNAWTIYGLVTSQFGDENAQVEIPGAENMGLKELLKESFGYDYHFLPVVVVVHLGWVLLFLFVFAYGIKFLNFQKR
;
A
#
# COMPACT_ATOMS: atom_id res chain seq x y z
N MET A 1 -4.06 19.82 -11.54
CA MET A 1 -3.37 18.89 -10.62
C MET A 1 -2.58 19.76 -9.65
N GLY A 2 -2.94 19.75 -8.36
CA GLY A 2 -2.47 20.70 -7.35
C GLY A 2 -1.30 20.20 -6.49
N PHE A 3 -0.40 19.40 -7.06
CA PHE A 3 0.82 18.98 -6.37
C PHE A 3 1.94 20.01 -6.57
N GLU A 4 2.83 20.14 -5.58
CA GLU A 4 4.00 21.01 -5.70
C GLU A 4 4.89 20.57 -6.88
N TRP A 5 5.35 21.55 -7.67
CA TRP A 5 6.26 21.33 -8.78
C TRP A 5 7.68 21.07 -8.29
N SER A 6 7.91 19.88 -7.76
CA SER A 6 9.24 19.38 -7.39
C SER A 6 9.52 18.07 -8.12
N ALA A 7 10.66 17.99 -8.81
CA ALA A 7 11.09 16.77 -9.50
C ALA A 7 11.15 15.57 -8.55
N GLY A 8 11.59 15.78 -7.30
CA GLY A 8 11.66 14.72 -6.28
C GLY A 8 10.28 14.17 -5.91
N LYS A 9 9.29 15.04 -5.71
CA LYS A 9 7.90 14.65 -5.41
C LYS A 9 7.26 13.93 -6.60
N PHE A 10 7.52 14.39 -7.83
CA PHE A 10 7.08 13.73 -9.05
C PHE A 10 7.65 12.30 -9.20
N PHE A 11 8.96 12.13 -9.07
CA PHE A 11 9.58 10.81 -9.19
C PHE A 11 9.15 9.86 -8.06
N SER A 12 8.93 10.38 -6.86
CA SER A 12 8.39 9.59 -5.74
C SER A 12 6.96 9.13 -6.02
N PHE A 13 6.10 10.04 -6.50
CA PHE A 13 4.75 9.70 -6.93
C PHE A 13 4.75 8.64 -8.03
N TYR A 14 5.56 8.84 -9.07
CA TYR A 14 5.69 7.90 -10.17
C TYR A 14 6.19 6.53 -9.68
N TYR A 15 7.18 6.50 -8.79
CA TYR A 15 7.68 5.27 -8.17
C TYR A 15 6.57 4.50 -7.46
N PHE A 16 5.83 5.13 -6.54
CA PHE A 16 4.80 4.44 -5.78
C PHE A 16 3.65 3.96 -6.68
N MET A 17 3.25 4.76 -7.67
CA MET A 17 2.21 4.36 -8.63
C MET A 17 2.67 3.20 -9.54
N LEU A 18 3.90 3.26 -10.06
CA LEU A 18 4.45 2.24 -10.94
C LEU A 18 4.62 0.91 -10.19
N ILE A 19 5.23 0.94 -8.99
CA ILE A 19 5.39 -0.26 -8.16
C ILE A 19 4.03 -0.81 -7.75
N CYS A 20 3.04 0.05 -7.48
CA CYS A 20 1.67 -0.35 -7.21
C CYS A 20 1.07 -1.18 -8.35
N LEU A 21 1.18 -0.66 -9.57
CA LEU A 21 0.73 -1.36 -10.77
C LEU A 21 1.46 -2.70 -10.94
N ILE A 22 2.79 -2.73 -10.74
CA ILE A 22 3.60 -3.94 -10.88
C ILE A 22 3.19 -5.00 -9.85
N TYR A 23 3.11 -4.67 -8.57
CA TYR A 23 2.78 -5.67 -7.55
C TYR A 23 1.35 -6.18 -7.71
N TYR A 24 0.37 -5.34 -8.10
CA TYR A 24 -0.99 -5.82 -8.35
C TYR A 24 -1.07 -6.74 -9.57
N THR A 25 -0.27 -6.46 -10.60
CA THR A 25 -0.16 -7.35 -11.76
C THR A 25 0.45 -8.70 -11.35
N LEU A 26 1.56 -8.68 -10.60
CA LEU A 26 2.20 -9.89 -10.07
C LEU A 26 1.27 -10.67 -9.14
N TYR A 27 0.50 -9.97 -8.31
CA TYR A 27 -0.51 -10.57 -7.44
C TYR A 27 -1.60 -11.29 -8.23
N GLY A 28 -2.13 -10.68 -9.29
CA GLY A 28 -3.10 -11.33 -10.17
C GLY A 28 -2.54 -12.59 -10.84
N MET A 29 -1.30 -12.52 -11.34
CA MET A 29 -0.61 -13.68 -11.91
C MET A 29 -0.34 -14.77 -10.87
N MET A 30 0.06 -14.39 -9.65
CA MET A 30 0.26 -15.30 -8.53
C MET A 30 -1.04 -16.05 -8.19
N ILE A 31 -2.16 -15.36 -8.02
CA ILE A 31 -3.45 -16.00 -7.71
C ILE A 31 -3.85 -16.97 -8.83
N ALA A 32 -3.72 -16.56 -10.10
CA ALA A 32 -4.01 -17.43 -11.22
C ALA A 32 -3.16 -18.72 -11.23
N ALA A 33 -1.87 -18.61 -10.87
CA ALA A 33 -0.97 -19.76 -10.79
C ALA A 33 -1.23 -20.68 -9.59
N LEU A 34 -1.76 -20.15 -8.48
CA LEU A 34 -2.03 -20.91 -7.26
C LEU A 34 -3.38 -21.64 -7.28
N THR A 35 -4.29 -21.28 -8.18
CA THR A 35 -5.64 -21.84 -8.23
C THR A 35 -5.85 -22.74 -9.45
N PRO A 36 -6.67 -23.79 -9.34
CA PRO A 36 -6.91 -24.71 -10.45
C PRO A 36 -7.88 -24.17 -11.50
N THR A 37 -8.73 -23.19 -11.16
CA THR A 37 -9.72 -22.59 -12.06
C THR A 37 -9.80 -21.07 -11.91
N LEU A 38 -10.19 -20.40 -12.99
CA LEU A 38 -10.33 -18.93 -13.01
C LEU A 38 -11.42 -18.42 -12.05
N GLN A 39 -12.47 -19.22 -11.83
CA GLN A 39 -13.53 -18.88 -10.87
C GLN A 39 -12.99 -18.80 -9.45
N ILE A 40 -12.18 -19.78 -9.03
CA ILE A 40 -11.57 -19.78 -7.69
C ILE A 40 -10.58 -18.62 -7.56
N ALA A 41 -9.75 -18.38 -8.58
CA ALA A 41 -8.88 -17.20 -8.65
C ALA A 41 -9.65 -15.91 -8.41
N SER A 42 -10.78 -15.73 -9.10
CA SER A 42 -11.58 -14.50 -9.03
C SER A 42 -12.20 -14.28 -7.65
N ILE A 43 -12.68 -15.35 -7.00
CA ILE A 43 -13.23 -15.30 -5.64
C ILE A 43 -12.13 -14.94 -4.64
N CYS A 44 -10.99 -15.64 -4.68
CA CYS A 44 -9.85 -15.37 -3.81
C CYS A 44 -9.34 -13.93 -3.99
N ASN A 45 -9.17 -13.50 -5.24
CA ASN A 45 -8.73 -12.15 -5.58
C ASN A 45 -9.66 -11.09 -4.98
N SER A 46 -10.97 -11.23 -5.20
CA SER A 46 -11.97 -10.27 -4.71
C SER A 46 -12.00 -10.19 -3.19
N PHE A 47 -11.91 -11.34 -2.51
CA PHE A 47 -11.85 -11.40 -1.05
C PHE A 47 -10.63 -10.63 -0.51
N PHE A 48 -9.42 -10.99 -0.92
CA PHE A 48 -8.20 -10.37 -0.39
C PHE A 48 -8.09 -8.88 -0.74
N LEU A 49 -8.46 -8.47 -1.97
CA LEU A 49 -8.47 -7.05 -2.34
C LEU A 49 -9.43 -6.24 -1.47
N THR A 50 -10.60 -6.80 -1.15
CA THR A 50 -11.58 -6.15 -0.28
C THR A 50 -11.02 -5.99 1.13
N VAL A 51 -10.50 -7.06 1.72
CA VAL A 51 -9.97 -7.00 3.08
C VAL A 51 -8.75 -6.07 3.16
N TRP A 52 -7.83 -6.11 2.20
CA TRP A 52 -6.71 -5.15 2.15
C TRP A 52 -7.19 -3.70 1.99
N SER A 53 -8.22 -3.45 1.18
CA SER A 53 -8.77 -2.10 0.99
C SER A 53 -9.38 -1.51 2.27
N MET A 54 -10.06 -2.33 3.08
CA MET A 54 -10.65 -1.87 4.34
C MET A 54 -9.60 -1.44 5.37
N PHE A 55 -8.48 -2.15 5.46
CA PHE A 55 -7.43 -1.92 6.46
C PHE A 55 -6.22 -1.14 5.91
N ALA A 56 -6.36 -0.49 4.76
CA ALA A 56 -5.31 0.25 4.08
C ALA A 56 -4.84 1.53 4.80
N GLY A 57 -5.53 1.97 5.86
CA GLY A 57 -5.25 3.24 6.54
C GLY A 57 -6.06 4.44 6.03
N PHE A 58 -6.73 4.32 4.88
CA PHE A 58 -7.58 5.40 4.36
C PHE A 58 -8.98 5.40 4.98
N VAL A 59 -9.67 4.25 4.98
CA VAL A 59 -11.00 4.11 5.60
C VAL A 59 -10.90 4.10 7.12
N ILE A 60 -9.96 3.31 7.65
CA ILE A 60 -9.68 3.20 9.07
C ILE A 60 -8.22 3.61 9.31
N PRO A 61 -7.95 4.80 9.87
CA PRO A 61 -6.60 5.23 10.18
C PRO A 61 -5.89 4.24 11.10
N ARG A 62 -4.59 4.02 10.88
CA ARG A 62 -3.79 3.06 11.67
C ARG A 62 -3.85 3.32 13.18
N THR A 63 -3.94 4.58 13.56
CA THR A 63 -4.02 5.07 14.95
C THR A 63 -5.28 4.60 15.67
N ARG A 64 -6.39 4.44 14.93
CA ARG A 64 -7.69 3.96 15.45
C ARG A 64 -7.82 2.44 15.46
N ILE A 65 -6.89 1.72 14.81
CA ILE A 65 -6.87 0.25 14.85
C ILE A 65 -6.35 -0.21 16.22
N PRO A 66 -7.08 -1.09 16.93
CA PRO A 66 -6.63 -1.69 18.18
C PRO A 66 -5.24 -2.32 18.05
N VAL A 67 -4.37 -2.13 19.04
CA VAL A 67 -2.94 -2.48 18.97
C VAL A 67 -2.71 -3.95 18.57
N TRP A 68 -3.47 -4.87 19.15
CA TRP A 68 -3.44 -6.31 18.85
C TRP A 68 -3.84 -6.69 17.40
N TRP A 69 -4.50 -5.80 16.65
CA TRP A 69 -4.91 -6.00 15.26
C TRP A 69 -4.08 -5.19 14.25
N ARG A 70 -3.20 -4.31 14.75
CA ARG A 70 -2.41 -3.39 13.92
C ARG A 70 -1.40 -4.10 13.01
N TRP A 71 -1.03 -5.34 13.30
CA TRP A 71 -0.18 -6.13 12.41
C TRP A 71 -0.80 -6.34 11.03
N TYR A 72 -2.14 -6.46 10.96
CA TYR A 72 -2.83 -6.69 9.68
C TYR A 72 -2.72 -5.50 8.72
N TYR A 73 -2.72 -4.28 9.26
CA TYR A 73 -2.45 -3.06 8.49
C TYR A 73 -1.15 -3.17 7.67
N TRP A 74 -0.11 -3.77 8.27
CA TRP A 74 1.19 -3.95 7.61
C TRP A 74 1.24 -5.11 6.61
N LEU A 75 0.24 -6.01 6.64
CA LEU A 75 0.08 -7.06 5.61
C LEU A 75 -0.65 -6.58 4.37
N ALA A 76 -1.32 -5.43 4.42
CA ALA A 76 -2.01 -4.87 3.27
C ALA A 76 -0.99 -4.13 2.37
N PRO A 77 -0.72 -4.59 1.13
CA PRO A 77 0.26 -3.95 0.26
C PRO A 77 -0.16 -2.51 -0.09
N ASN A 78 -1.46 -2.22 -0.19
CA ASN A 78 -1.96 -0.86 -0.46
C ASN A 78 -1.69 0.12 0.69
N ALA A 79 -1.56 -0.34 1.93
CA ALA A 79 -1.32 0.52 3.08
C ALA A 79 0.04 1.21 2.93
N TRP A 80 1.02 0.45 2.45
CA TRP A 80 2.34 0.96 2.11
C TRP A 80 2.32 1.93 0.93
N THR A 81 1.47 1.70 -0.08
CA THR A 81 1.31 2.61 -1.23
C THR A 81 0.75 3.95 -0.77
N ILE A 82 -0.34 3.93 0.01
CA ILE A 82 -0.99 5.14 0.52
C ILE A 82 -0.05 5.88 1.46
N TYR A 83 0.62 5.16 2.37
CA TYR A 83 1.62 5.76 3.25
C TYR A 83 2.69 6.47 2.44
N GLY A 84 3.30 5.79 1.46
CA GLY A 84 4.39 6.33 0.63
C GLY A 84 3.96 7.53 -0.21
N LEU A 85 2.78 7.48 -0.82
CA LEU A 85 2.21 8.60 -1.57
C LEU A 85 1.97 9.80 -0.66
N VAL A 86 1.24 9.63 0.45
CA VAL A 86 0.89 10.75 1.33
C VAL A 86 2.14 11.36 1.97
N THR A 87 3.07 10.54 2.47
CA THR A 87 4.30 11.06 3.10
C THR A 87 5.27 11.67 2.11
N SER A 88 5.40 11.16 0.88
CA SER A 88 6.29 11.76 -0.12
C SER A 88 5.76 13.08 -0.67
N GLN A 89 4.44 13.28 -0.72
CA GLN A 89 3.85 14.51 -1.22
C GLN A 89 3.72 15.58 -0.11
N PHE A 90 3.33 15.18 1.10
CA PHE A 90 2.91 16.10 2.15
C PHE A 90 3.69 15.97 3.47
N GLY A 91 4.56 14.95 3.60
CA GLY A 91 5.24 14.66 4.87
C GLY A 91 6.34 15.65 5.24
N ASP A 92 6.79 16.48 4.29
CA ASP A 92 7.78 17.54 4.47
C ASP A 92 7.16 18.96 4.46
N GLU A 93 5.85 19.08 4.24
CA GLU A 93 5.15 20.36 4.19
C GLU A 93 4.72 20.83 5.58
N ASN A 94 5.09 22.08 5.92
CA ASN A 94 4.69 22.75 7.16
C ASN A 94 3.42 23.61 7.00
N ALA A 95 2.61 23.33 5.97
CA ALA A 95 1.36 24.03 5.71
C ALA A 95 0.45 23.91 6.94
N GLN A 96 -0.12 25.03 7.38
CA GLN A 96 -1.09 25.05 8.48
C GLN A 96 -2.45 24.57 7.93
N VAL A 97 -3.12 23.70 8.69
CA VAL A 97 -4.45 23.20 8.34
C VAL A 97 -5.44 23.73 9.36
N GLU A 98 -6.45 24.46 8.87
CA GLU A 98 -7.58 24.87 9.69
C GLU A 98 -8.55 23.70 9.82
N ILE A 99 -8.75 23.23 11.05
CA ILE A 99 -9.68 22.14 11.36
C ILE A 99 -10.89 22.77 12.06
N PRO A 100 -12.11 22.67 11.49
CA PRO A 100 -13.30 23.22 12.13
C PRO A 100 -13.49 22.66 13.54
N GLY A 101 -13.36 23.51 14.55
CA GLY A 101 -13.54 23.15 15.96
C GLY A 101 -12.28 22.62 16.69
N ALA A 102 -11.09 22.72 16.10
CA ALA A 102 -9.82 22.44 16.76
C ALA A 102 -8.80 23.58 16.53
N GLU A 103 -7.70 23.58 17.28
CA GLU A 103 -6.59 24.50 17.04
C GLU A 103 -5.91 24.21 15.70
N ASN A 104 -5.39 25.26 15.07
CA ASN A 104 -4.60 25.15 13.84
C ASN A 104 -3.34 24.32 14.14
N MET A 105 -3.13 23.29 13.32
CA MET A 105 -1.95 22.42 13.41
C MET A 105 -1.26 22.29 12.06
N GLY A 106 0.04 21.96 12.09
CA GLY A 106 0.78 21.68 10.86
C GLY A 106 0.27 20.40 10.19
N LEU A 107 0.23 20.38 8.85
CA LEU A 107 -0.18 19.22 8.07
C LEU A 107 0.63 17.97 8.44
N LYS A 108 1.95 18.13 8.60
CA LYS A 108 2.84 17.06 9.05
C LYS A 108 2.43 16.48 10.42
N GLU A 109 2.03 17.34 11.35
CA GLU A 109 1.60 16.94 12.69
C GLU A 109 0.25 16.21 12.63
N LEU A 110 -0.71 16.75 11.87
CA LEU A 110 -1.98 16.10 11.58
C LEU A 110 -1.79 14.69 11.00
N LEU A 111 -0.91 14.55 10.00
CA LEU A 111 -0.63 13.25 9.37
C LEU A 111 0.00 12.26 10.37
N LYS A 112 0.85 12.73 11.27
CA LYS A 112 1.48 11.90 12.29
C LYS A 112 0.51 11.48 13.38
N GLU A 113 -0.26 12.41 13.93
CA GLU A 113 -1.17 12.15 15.05
C GLU A 113 -2.45 11.43 14.61
N SER A 114 -3.07 11.87 13.51
CA SER A 114 -4.34 11.30 13.05
C SER A 114 -4.16 10.03 12.24
N PHE A 115 -3.13 9.93 11.38
CA PHE A 115 -2.94 8.79 10.46
C PHE A 115 -1.73 7.91 10.80
N GLY A 116 -0.76 8.42 11.58
CA GLY A 116 0.45 7.67 11.93
C GLY A 116 1.53 7.71 10.85
N TYR A 117 1.46 8.68 9.94
CA TYR A 117 2.40 8.85 8.85
C TYR A 117 3.60 9.69 9.30
N ASP A 118 4.80 9.16 9.12
CA ASP A 118 6.07 9.79 9.50
C ASP A 118 7.01 9.77 8.30
N TYR A 119 7.49 10.95 7.93
CA TYR A 119 8.41 11.15 6.81
C TYR A 119 9.71 10.34 6.97
N HIS A 120 10.23 10.19 8.19
CA HIS A 120 11.47 9.44 8.42
C HIS A 120 11.33 7.94 8.14
N PHE A 121 10.10 7.43 8.11
CA PHE A 121 9.82 6.03 7.82
C PHE A 121 9.73 5.75 6.31
N LEU A 122 9.73 6.79 5.46
CA LEU A 122 9.60 6.67 4.01
C LEU A 122 10.62 5.70 3.36
N PRO A 123 11.91 5.68 3.73
CA PRO A 123 12.86 4.71 3.15
C PRO A 123 12.48 3.25 3.45
N VAL A 124 11.91 2.98 4.63
CA VAL A 124 11.43 1.63 4.99
C VAL A 124 10.23 1.25 4.12
N VAL A 125 9.31 2.19 3.90
CA VAL A 125 8.14 2.00 3.04
C VAL A 125 8.55 1.64 1.61
N VAL A 126 9.56 2.33 1.07
CA VAL A 126 10.14 2.06 -0.26
C VAL A 126 10.67 0.61 -0.34
N VAL A 127 11.46 0.18 0.65
CA VAL A 127 12.04 -1.17 0.69
C VAL A 127 10.97 -2.25 0.83
N VAL A 128 9.99 -2.05 1.71
CA VAL A 128 8.88 -3.02 1.90
C VAL A 128 8.04 -3.15 0.63
N HIS A 129 7.85 -2.06 -0.12
CA HIS A 129 7.17 -2.11 -1.42
C HIS A 129 7.89 -3.01 -2.43
N LEU A 130 9.22 -2.94 -2.50
CA LEU A 130 10.01 -3.86 -3.32
C LEU A 130 9.92 -5.31 -2.79
N GLY A 131 9.86 -5.48 -1.47
CA GLY A 131 9.63 -6.78 -0.84
C GLY A 131 8.35 -7.46 -1.32
N TRP A 132 7.24 -6.71 -1.43
CA TRP A 132 5.97 -7.23 -1.98
C TRP A 132 6.08 -7.67 -3.44
N VAL A 133 6.77 -6.88 -4.28
CA VAL A 133 7.03 -7.24 -5.67
C VAL A 133 7.80 -8.57 -5.75
N LEU A 134 8.88 -8.69 -4.99
CA LEU A 134 9.69 -9.91 -4.96
C LEU A 134 8.93 -11.11 -4.41
N LEU A 135 8.11 -10.91 -3.37
CA LEU A 135 7.28 -11.95 -2.79
C LEU A 135 6.28 -12.49 -3.81
N PHE A 136 5.48 -11.62 -4.44
CA PHE A 136 4.49 -12.07 -5.43
C PHE A 136 5.13 -12.70 -6.65
N LEU A 137 6.26 -12.16 -7.11
CA LEU A 137 7.03 -12.77 -8.20
C LEU A 137 7.54 -14.16 -7.83
N PHE A 138 8.09 -14.33 -6.62
CA PHE A 138 8.61 -15.61 -6.15
C PHE A 138 7.49 -16.66 -6.04
N VAL A 139 6.37 -16.30 -5.43
CA VAL A 139 5.23 -17.21 -5.26
C VAL A 139 4.62 -17.56 -6.63
N PHE A 140 4.51 -16.59 -7.54
CA PHE A 140 4.09 -16.86 -8.92
C PHE A 140 5.04 -17.84 -9.62
N ALA A 141 6.35 -17.59 -9.59
CA ALA A 141 7.37 -18.44 -10.21
C ALA A 141 7.38 -19.86 -9.60
N TYR A 142 7.16 -19.97 -8.30
CA TYR A 142 7.00 -21.25 -7.61
C TYR A 142 5.72 -21.96 -8.05
N GLY A 143 4.59 -21.25 -8.09
CA GLY A 143 3.28 -21.78 -8.49
C GLY A 143 3.31 -22.38 -9.89
N ILE A 144 3.84 -21.68 -10.88
CA ILE A 144 3.94 -22.20 -12.26
C ILE A 144 4.85 -23.43 -12.36
N LYS A 145 5.88 -23.54 -11.51
CA LYS A 145 6.84 -24.64 -11.54
C LYS A 145 6.29 -25.91 -10.89
N PHE A 146 5.60 -25.78 -9.76
CA PHE A 146 5.21 -26.92 -8.93
C PHE A 146 3.73 -27.25 -8.97
N LEU A 147 2.86 -26.26 -9.19
CA LEU A 147 1.40 -26.41 -9.16
C LEU A 147 0.78 -26.42 -10.56
N ASN A 148 1.55 -26.70 -11.62
CA ASN A 148 1.06 -26.61 -13.00
C ASN A 148 -0.15 -27.53 -13.27
N PHE A 149 -1.35 -26.98 -13.07
CA PHE A 149 -2.63 -27.66 -13.20
C PHE A 149 -2.96 -28.03 -14.66
N GLN A 150 -2.22 -27.49 -15.64
CA GLN A 150 -2.40 -27.81 -17.07
C GLN A 150 -1.61 -29.05 -17.53
N LYS A 151 -0.77 -29.65 -16.68
CA LYS A 151 -0.06 -30.91 -16.97
C LYS A 151 -0.77 -32.17 -16.43
N ARG A 152 -2.01 -32.05 -15.95
CA ARG A 152 -2.87 -33.19 -15.60
C ARG A 152 -3.80 -33.55 -16.73
#